data_AF-G0MK61-F1
#
_entry.id   AF-G0MK61-F1
#
_cell.length_a   1.000
_cell.length_b   1.000
_cell.length_c   1.000
_cell.angle_alpha   90.00
_cell.angle_beta   90.00
_cell.angle_gamma   90.00
#
_symmetry.space_group_name_H-M   'P 1'
#
loop_
_entity.id
_entity.type
_entity.pdbx_description
1 polymer ?
#
loop_
_entity_poly.entity_id
_entity_poly.type
_entity_poly.pdbx_seq_one_letter_code
_entity_poly.pdbx_strand_id
1 'polypeptide(L)'
;MQTVCFRGMSIRHLEDGRFEIIKPMFFKWPAKEVILSMLLAEISFSIIFLLKSTNIFALLLLSLMFLSALFAIGYNREIFPVIYIHFVLCFVYILISLTVVSAVYFDPSICDKDCQTITQRIENVGLPVKEVWAYSFSGFIIIAHVLMTPVSFRMMKYTAARRALDKMMADEEFTKKLQRPVILNSTYPMHV
;
A
#
# COMPACT_ATOMS: atom_id res chain seq x y z
N MET A 1 -11.29 21.62 21.55
CA MET A 1 -10.46 21.15 20.43
C MET A 1 -11.29 21.07 19.14
N GLN A 2 -10.87 21.72 18.06
CA GLN A 2 -11.57 21.71 16.77
C GLN A 2 -10.78 20.87 15.76
N THR A 3 -11.47 19.95 15.07
CA THR A 3 -10.89 19.20 13.95
C THR A 3 -11.45 19.78 12.67
N VAL A 4 -10.57 20.19 11.75
CA VAL A 4 -10.95 20.76 10.46
C VAL A 4 -10.54 19.81 9.35
N CYS A 5 -11.40 19.64 8.36
CA CYS A 5 -11.07 18.86 7.17
C CYS A 5 -10.44 19.80 6.13
N PHE A 6 -9.15 19.64 5.87
CA PHE A 6 -8.43 20.44 4.87
C PHE A 6 -7.89 19.52 3.78
N ARG A 7 -8.31 19.76 2.52
CA ARG A 7 -7.91 18.96 1.34
C ARG A 7 -8.07 17.43 1.54
N GLY A 8 -9.14 17.02 2.23
CA GLY A 8 -9.44 15.61 2.50
C GLY A 8 -8.62 14.98 3.62
N MET A 9 -7.90 15.77 4.41
CA MET A 9 -7.19 15.33 5.62
C MET A 9 -7.77 16.00 6.86
N SER A 10 -7.92 15.24 7.93
CA SER A 10 -8.40 15.77 9.20
C SER A 10 -7.22 16.31 10.00
N ILE A 11 -7.21 17.62 10.24
CA ILE A 11 -6.20 18.32 11.02
C ILE A 11 -6.83 18.72 12.35
N ARG A 12 -6.16 18.41 13.46
CA ARG A 12 -6.57 18.76 14.81
C ARG A 12 -5.74 19.94 15.30
N HIS A 13 -6.39 20.96 15.83
CA HIS A 13 -5.73 22.04 16.55
C HIS A 13 -5.58 21.66 18.04
N LEU A 14 -4.34 21.67 18.53
CA LEU A 14 -4.00 21.43 19.93
C LEU A 14 -4.09 22.73 20.73
N GLU A 15 -4.25 22.61 22.05
CA GLU A 15 -4.42 23.76 22.95
C GLU A 15 -3.15 24.61 23.10
N ASP A 16 -1.99 24.06 22.75
CA ASP A 16 -0.69 24.72 22.72
C ASP A 16 -0.39 25.44 21.38
N GLY A 17 -1.39 25.55 20.49
CA GLY A 17 -1.26 26.19 19.19
C GLY A 17 -0.57 25.34 18.12
N ARG A 18 -0.30 24.05 18.40
CA ARG A 18 0.23 23.12 17.40
C ARG A 18 -0.88 22.47 16.58
N PHE A 19 -0.54 22.04 15.37
CA PHE A 19 -1.42 21.26 14.52
C PHE A 19 -0.96 19.80 14.52
N GLU A 20 -1.91 18.88 14.52
CA GLU A 20 -1.66 17.44 14.38
C GLU A 20 -2.49 16.90 13.22
N ILE A 21 -1.89 16.09 12.36
CA ILE A 21 -2.63 15.38 11.31
C ILE A 21 -3.16 14.09 11.90
N ILE A 22 -4.48 13.89 11.82
CA ILE A 22 -5.11 12.68 12.33
C ILE A 22 -4.74 11.51 11.42
N LYS A 23 -4.35 10.39 12.04
CA LYS A 23 -4.04 9.15 11.33
C LYS A 23 -5.21 8.71 10.45
N PRO A 24 -4.96 8.30 9.19
CA PRO A 24 -6.03 7.88 8.30
C PRO A 24 -6.64 6.56 8.78
N MET A 25 -7.94 6.44 8.61
CA MET A 25 -8.71 5.22 8.90
C MET A 25 -9.10 4.51 7.59
N PHE A 26 -9.29 3.20 7.64
CA PHE A 26 -9.82 2.36 6.57
C PHE A 26 -10.75 1.32 7.22
N PHE A 27 -12.02 1.27 6.81
CA PHE A 27 -13.06 0.45 7.46
C PHE A 27 -13.07 0.52 8.99
N LYS A 28 -12.97 1.73 9.57
CA LYS A 28 -12.91 1.97 11.03
C LYS A 28 -11.65 1.46 11.74
N TRP A 29 -10.65 0.97 11.01
CA TRP A 29 -9.34 0.60 11.56
C TRP A 29 -8.27 1.60 11.13
N PRO A 30 -7.21 1.83 11.91
CA PRO A 30 -6.11 2.67 11.47
C PRO A 30 -5.47 2.07 10.22
N ALA A 31 -5.31 2.87 9.16
CA ALA A 31 -4.79 2.40 7.87
C ALA A 31 -3.41 1.74 8.00
N LYS A 32 -2.57 2.23 8.92
CA LYS A 32 -1.29 1.62 9.29
C LYS A 32 -1.45 0.17 9.76
N GLU A 33 -2.38 -0.09 10.67
CA GLU A 33 -2.59 -1.44 11.22
C GLU A 33 -3.18 -2.38 10.17
N VAL A 34 -4.06 -1.87 9.31
CA VAL A 34 -4.62 -2.64 8.19
C VAL A 34 -3.51 -3.11 7.25
N ILE A 35 -2.62 -2.22 6.82
CA ILE A 35 -1.55 -2.61 5.88
C ILE A 35 -0.50 -3.51 6.51
N LEU A 36 -0.15 -3.29 7.78
CA LEU A 36 0.76 -4.17 8.51
C LEU A 36 0.18 -5.57 8.66
N SER A 37 -1.13 -5.68 8.96
CA SER A 37 -1.81 -6.97 9.04
C SER A 37 -1.84 -7.70 7.69
N MET A 38 -2.04 -6.97 6.59
CA MET A 38 -2.02 -7.54 5.25
C MET A 38 -0.62 -8.03 4.84
N LEU A 39 0.43 -7.23 5.09
CA LEU A 39 1.82 -7.63 4.83
C LEU A 39 2.20 -8.85 5.67
N LEU A 40 1.75 -8.93 6.92
CA LEU A 40 1.95 -10.12 7.76
C LEU A 40 1.21 -11.33 7.18
N ALA A 41 -0.02 -11.17 6.72
CA ALA A 41 -0.78 -12.22 6.08
C ALA A 41 -0.10 -12.73 4.80
N GLU A 42 0.47 -11.85 3.98
CA GLU A 42 1.26 -12.22 2.79
C GLU A 42 2.51 -13.02 3.15
N ILE A 43 3.23 -12.64 4.20
CA ILE A 43 4.39 -13.40 4.70
C ILE A 43 3.94 -14.78 5.18
N SER A 44 2.91 -14.86 6.03
CA SER A 44 2.38 -16.13 6.54
C SER A 44 1.90 -17.05 5.42
N PHE A 45 1.21 -16.48 4.43
CA PHE A 45 0.73 -17.24 3.28
C PHE A 45 1.91 -17.73 2.42
N SER A 46 2.91 -16.89 2.18
CA SER A 46 4.13 -17.28 1.45
C SER A 46 4.91 -18.39 2.14
N ILE A 47 4.97 -18.41 3.49
CA ILE A 47 5.60 -19.50 4.26
C ILE A 47 4.90 -20.84 4.00
N ILE A 48 3.56 -20.87 3.98
CA ILE A 48 2.81 -22.10 3.71
C ILE A 48 3.15 -22.66 2.33
N PHE A 49 3.30 -21.78 1.33
CA PHE A 49 3.64 -22.16 -0.03
C PHE A 49 5.11 -22.54 -0.21
N LEU A 50 6.01 -21.97 0.60
CA LEU A 50 7.42 -22.32 0.63
C LEU A 50 7.61 -23.83 0.89
N LEU A 51 6.84 -24.39 1.83
CA LEU A 51 6.88 -25.81 2.21
C LEU A 51 6.50 -26.78 1.07
N LYS A 52 5.86 -26.28 0.01
CA LYS A 52 5.40 -27.05 -1.15
C LYS A 52 6.12 -26.67 -2.45
N SER A 53 7.09 -25.78 -2.37
CA SER A 53 7.75 -25.19 -3.53
C SER A 53 9.01 -25.94 -3.97
N THR A 54 9.34 -25.85 -5.26
CA THR A 54 10.66 -26.26 -5.79
C THR A 54 11.72 -25.21 -5.47
N ASN A 55 13.01 -25.56 -5.57
CA ASN A 55 14.13 -24.71 -5.18
C ASN A 55 14.10 -23.29 -5.80
N ILE A 56 13.71 -23.14 -7.07
CA ILE A 56 13.65 -21.83 -7.74
C ILE A 56 12.46 -21.01 -7.23
N PHE A 57 11.29 -21.63 -7.08
CA PHE A 57 10.10 -20.94 -6.56
C PHE A 57 10.25 -20.59 -5.08
N ALA A 58 10.93 -21.44 -4.31
CA ALA A 58 11.30 -21.18 -2.93
C ALA A 58 12.15 -19.91 -2.80
N LEU A 59 13.15 -19.75 -3.68
CA LEU A 59 14.01 -18.56 -3.70
C LEU A 59 13.21 -17.29 -4.02
N LEU A 60 12.29 -17.37 -4.98
CA LEU A 60 11.39 -16.26 -5.32
C LEU A 60 10.49 -15.88 -4.13
N LEU A 61 9.85 -16.87 -3.50
CA LEU A 61 9.00 -16.66 -2.32
C LEU A 61 9.77 -16.05 -1.16
N LEU A 62 11.00 -16.51 -0.87
CA LEU A 62 11.86 -15.94 0.15
C LEU A 62 12.18 -14.47 -0.13
N SER A 63 12.46 -14.14 -1.40
CA SER A 63 12.73 -12.75 -1.81
C SER A 63 11.50 -11.86 -1.61
N LEU A 64 10.30 -12.35 -1.92
CA LEU A 64 9.03 -11.64 -1.71
C LEU A 64 8.71 -11.45 -0.22
N MET A 65 8.98 -12.46 0.61
CA MET A 65 8.82 -12.35 2.07
C MET A 65 9.76 -11.28 2.64
N PHE A 66 11.02 -11.28 2.22
CA PHE A 66 11.98 -10.26 2.66
C PHE A 66 11.54 -8.86 2.25
N LEU A 67 11.09 -8.70 1.00
CA LEU A 67 10.57 -7.43 0.51
C LEU A 67 9.35 -6.95 1.30
N SER A 68 8.41 -7.86 1.61
CA SER A 68 7.23 -7.58 2.44
C SER A 68 7.62 -7.13 3.86
N ALA A 69 8.63 -7.76 4.46
CA ALA A 69 9.16 -7.38 5.76
C ALA A 69 9.80 -5.97 5.73
N LEU A 70 10.53 -5.64 4.67
CA LEU A 70 11.08 -4.29 4.48
C LEU A 70 9.96 -3.24 4.40
N PHE A 71 8.89 -3.53 3.66
CA PHE A 71 7.73 -2.63 3.61
C PHE A 71 7.05 -2.52 4.97
N ALA A 72 6.89 -3.61 5.72
CA ALA A 72 6.30 -3.57 7.05
C ALA A 72 7.10 -2.66 8.00
N ILE A 73 8.43 -2.72 7.96
CA ILE A 73 9.30 -1.80 8.72
C ILE A 73 9.07 -0.35 8.27
N GLY A 74 8.99 -0.12 6.95
CA GLY A 74 8.70 1.20 6.39
C GLY A 74 7.36 1.78 6.84
N TYR A 75 6.30 0.98 6.84
CA TYR A 75 4.97 1.38 7.34
C TYR A 75 4.98 1.60 8.85
N ASN A 76 5.69 0.75 9.60
CA ASN A 76 5.79 0.91 11.05
C ASN A 76 6.46 2.24 11.42
N ARG A 77 7.53 2.59 10.70
CA ARG A 77 8.28 3.84 10.85
C ARG A 77 7.71 5.03 10.06
N GLU A 78 6.58 4.85 9.36
CA GLU A 78 5.92 5.88 8.56
C GLU A 78 6.88 6.57 7.54
N ILE A 79 7.77 5.78 6.91
CA ILE A 79 8.81 6.27 6.00
C ILE A 79 8.20 6.48 4.60
N PHE A 80 7.95 7.74 4.23
CA PHE A 80 7.30 8.10 2.96
C PHE A 80 7.89 7.43 1.70
N PRO A 81 9.22 7.43 1.42
CA PRO A 81 9.75 6.78 0.23
C PRO A 81 9.42 5.29 0.14
N VAL A 82 9.45 4.59 1.28
CA VAL A 82 9.15 3.15 1.34
C VAL A 82 7.66 2.91 1.07
N ILE A 83 6.78 3.73 1.65
CA ILE A 83 5.34 3.69 1.43
C ILE A 83 5.00 3.99 -0.05
N TYR A 84 5.69 4.97 -0.65
CA TYR A 84 5.53 5.33 -2.06
C TYR A 84 5.95 4.17 -2.98
N ILE A 85 7.13 3.59 -2.75
CA ILE A 85 7.62 2.44 -3.53
C ILE A 85 6.65 1.26 -3.41
N HIS A 86 6.16 0.96 -2.20
CA HIS A 86 5.16 -0.08 -2.00
C HIS A 86 3.88 0.18 -2.79
N PHE A 87 3.37 1.41 -2.76
CA PHE A 87 2.17 1.79 -3.52
C PHE A 87 2.36 1.59 -5.02
N VAL A 88 3.50 2.03 -5.57
CA VAL A 88 3.82 1.85 -7.00
C VAL A 88 3.92 0.36 -7.34
N LEU A 89 4.60 -0.44 -6.50
CA LEU A 89 4.71 -1.88 -6.71
C LEU A 89 3.35 -2.57 -6.66
N CYS A 90 2.46 -2.18 -5.76
CA CYS A 90 1.10 -2.71 -5.73
C CYS A 90 0.35 -2.42 -7.02
N PHE A 91 0.44 -1.20 -7.51
CA PHE A 91 -0.22 -0.81 -8.76
C PHE A 91 0.35 -1.56 -9.97
N VAL A 92 1.68 -1.64 -10.07
CA VAL A 92 2.37 -2.40 -11.13
C VAL A 92 2.00 -3.88 -11.07
N TYR A 93 1.95 -4.47 -9.88
CA TYR A 93 1.56 -5.87 -9.71
C TYR A 93 0.14 -6.12 -10.21
N ILE A 94 -0.82 -5.30 -9.81
CA ILE A 94 -2.21 -5.39 -10.27
C ILE A 94 -2.29 -5.26 -11.80
N LEU A 95 -1.59 -4.29 -12.40
CA LEU A 95 -1.59 -4.11 -13.85
C LEU A 95 -0.96 -5.29 -14.59
N ILE A 96 0.16 -5.81 -14.10
CA ILE A 96 0.81 -6.99 -14.67
C ILE A 96 -0.12 -8.19 -14.54
N SER A 97 -0.72 -8.42 -13.37
CA SER A 97 -1.66 -9.52 -13.19
C SER A 97 -2.86 -9.42 -14.13
N LEU A 98 -3.45 -8.23 -14.30
CA LEU A 98 -4.59 -8.05 -15.21
C LEU A 98 -4.20 -8.23 -16.68
N THR A 99 -3.05 -7.70 -17.10
CA THR A 99 -2.62 -7.76 -18.51
C THR A 99 -2.04 -9.13 -18.88
N VAL A 100 -1.16 -9.69 -18.05
CA VAL A 100 -0.52 -10.99 -18.28
C VAL A 100 -1.54 -12.11 -18.16
N VAL A 101 -2.39 -12.14 -17.12
CA VAL A 101 -3.43 -13.19 -17.03
C VAL A 101 -4.38 -13.09 -18.22
N SER A 102 -4.78 -11.89 -18.64
CA SER A 102 -5.67 -11.75 -19.79
C SER A 102 -5.01 -12.18 -21.10
N ALA A 103 -3.77 -11.75 -21.36
CA ALA A 103 -3.06 -12.11 -22.59
C ALA A 103 -2.65 -13.59 -22.65
N VAL A 104 -2.30 -14.19 -21.52
CA VAL A 104 -1.84 -15.58 -21.44
C VAL A 104 -3.02 -16.56 -21.52
N TYR A 105 -4.17 -16.24 -20.92
CA TYR A 105 -5.33 -17.15 -20.89
C TYR A 105 -6.33 -16.94 -22.03
N PHE A 106 -6.40 -15.75 -22.63
CA PHE A 106 -7.40 -15.43 -23.65
C PHE A 106 -6.84 -15.16 -25.05
N ASP A 107 -5.54 -15.37 -25.29
CA ASP A 107 -4.97 -15.27 -26.64
C ASP A 107 -4.99 -16.63 -27.37
N PRO A 108 -5.91 -16.83 -28.34
CA PRO A 108 -6.00 -18.07 -29.11
C PRO A 108 -4.81 -18.26 -30.06
N SER A 109 -3.92 -17.27 -30.24
CA SER A 109 -2.76 -17.36 -31.12
C SER A 109 -1.50 -17.98 -30.49
N ILE A 110 -1.52 -18.28 -29.18
CA ILE A 110 -0.40 -18.94 -28.47
C ILE A 110 -0.38 -20.48 -28.72
N CYS A 111 -1.34 -21.04 -29.48
CA CYS A 111 -1.23 -22.40 -30.01
C CYS A 111 -0.41 -22.40 -31.31
N ASP A 112 0.85 -22.82 -31.24
CA ASP A 112 1.62 -23.17 -32.43
C ASP A 112 1.83 -24.69 -32.48
N LYS A 113 1.36 -25.29 -33.58
CA LYS A 113 1.39 -26.69 -34.11
C LYS A 113 1.25 -27.91 -33.18
N ASP A 114 1.66 -27.83 -31.93
CA ASP A 114 1.37 -28.78 -30.85
C ASP A 114 0.73 -27.98 -29.72
N CYS A 115 -0.60 -27.98 -29.61
CA CYS A 115 -1.35 -27.24 -28.58
C CYS A 115 -1.03 -27.76 -27.17
N GLN A 116 0.16 -27.43 -26.67
CA GLN A 116 0.49 -27.54 -25.26
C GLN A 116 -0.10 -26.32 -24.57
N THR A 117 -0.94 -26.56 -23.57
CA THR A 117 -1.41 -25.47 -22.71
C THR A 117 -0.22 -24.81 -22.03
N ILE A 118 -0.33 -23.54 -21.65
CA ILE A 118 0.75 -22.84 -20.94
C ILE A 118 1.11 -23.57 -19.65
N THR A 119 0.16 -24.28 -19.05
CA THR A 119 0.41 -25.25 -17.97
C THR A 119 1.45 -26.30 -18.34
N GLN A 120 1.32 -26.95 -19.50
CA GLN A 120 2.29 -27.96 -19.96
C GLN A 120 3.67 -27.32 -20.24
N ARG A 121 3.72 -26.09 -20.76
CA ARG A 121 5.00 -25.35 -20.88
C ARG A 121 5.63 -25.05 -19.52
N ILE A 122 4.84 -24.67 -18.53
CA ILE A 122 5.29 -24.39 -17.16
C ILE A 122 5.79 -25.67 -16.49
N GLU A 123 5.09 -26.78 -16.66
CA GLU A 123 5.51 -28.11 -16.21
C GLU A 123 6.85 -28.53 -16.87
N ASN A 124 7.03 -28.27 -18.17
CA ASN A 124 8.27 -28.56 -18.90
C ASN A 124 9.49 -27.74 -18.42
N VAL A 125 9.28 -26.56 -17.83
CA VAL A 125 10.34 -25.75 -17.20
C VAL A 125 10.64 -26.21 -15.76
N GLY A 126 10.02 -27.31 -15.31
CA GLY A 126 10.28 -27.89 -13.98
C GLY A 126 9.52 -27.19 -12.85
N LEU A 127 8.37 -26.59 -13.15
CA LEU A 127 7.44 -26.05 -12.16
C LEU A 127 6.30 -27.06 -11.93
N PRO A 128 6.45 -28.04 -11.01
CA PRO A 128 5.38 -28.95 -10.60
C PRO A 128 4.44 -28.21 -9.66
N VAL A 129 3.78 -27.16 -10.15
CA VAL A 129 2.78 -26.47 -9.37
C VAL A 129 1.45 -27.06 -9.80
N LYS A 130 0.87 -27.92 -8.95
CA LYS A 130 -0.55 -28.29 -9.06
C LYS A 130 -1.32 -26.98 -9.26
N GLU A 131 -1.95 -26.81 -10.42
CA GLU A 131 -2.53 -25.54 -10.88
C GLU A 131 -3.36 -24.82 -9.80
N VAL A 132 -4.13 -25.59 -9.03
CA VAL A 132 -4.94 -25.12 -7.89
C VAL A 132 -4.13 -24.29 -6.90
N TRP A 133 -2.90 -24.68 -6.59
CA TRP A 133 -2.02 -23.94 -5.67
C TRP A 133 -1.51 -22.66 -6.32
N ALA A 134 -1.12 -22.68 -7.59
CA ALA A 134 -0.71 -21.48 -8.31
C ALA A 134 -1.84 -20.43 -8.37
N TYR A 135 -3.07 -20.88 -8.66
CA TYR A 135 -4.25 -20.01 -8.71
C TYR A 135 -4.61 -19.48 -7.33
N SER A 136 -4.57 -20.33 -6.30
CA SER A 136 -4.85 -19.90 -4.92
C SER A 136 -3.85 -18.86 -4.44
N PHE A 137 -2.57 -19.04 -4.75
CA PHE A 137 -1.52 -18.08 -4.43
C PHE A 137 -1.69 -16.76 -5.17
N SER A 138 -1.78 -16.82 -6.49
CA SER A 138 -1.93 -15.62 -7.32
C SER A 138 -3.20 -14.85 -6.96
N GLY A 139 -4.32 -15.55 -6.75
CA GLY A 139 -5.58 -14.95 -6.34
C GLY A 139 -5.51 -14.26 -4.99
N PHE A 140 -4.94 -14.91 -3.97
CA PHE A 140 -4.74 -14.30 -2.66
C PHE A 140 -3.87 -13.04 -2.74
N ILE A 141 -2.73 -13.12 -3.44
CA ILE A 141 -1.79 -12.00 -3.56
C ILE A 141 -2.43 -10.82 -4.31
N ILE A 142 -3.17 -11.07 -5.41
CA ILE A 142 -3.89 -10.02 -6.14
C ILE A 142 -4.91 -9.32 -5.24
N ILE A 143 -5.74 -10.10 -4.51
CA ILE A 143 -6.74 -9.54 -3.59
C ILE A 143 -6.05 -8.70 -2.50
N ALA A 144 -4.96 -9.20 -1.91
CA ALA A 144 -4.19 -8.47 -0.92
C ALA A 144 -3.67 -7.15 -1.47
N HIS A 145 -3.05 -7.14 -2.66
CA HIS A 145 -2.52 -5.93 -3.28
C HIS A 145 -3.62 -4.93 -3.67
N VAL A 146 -4.77 -5.39 -4.15
CA VAL A 146 -5.95 -4.55 -4.42
C VAL A 146 -6.44 -3.87 -3.14
N LEU A 147 -6.48 -4.60 -2.02
CA LEU A 147 -6.90 -4.05 -0.72
C LEU A 147 -5.84 -3.12 -0.10
N MET A 148 -4.55 -3.44 -0.27
CA MET A 148 -3.45 -2.62 0.23
C MET A 148 -3.26 -1.32 -0.56
N THR A 149 -3.63 -1.26 -1.83
CA THR A 149 -3.46 -0.07 -2.69
C THR A 149 -4.15 1.20 -2.14
N PRO A 150 -5.46 1.22 -1.85
CA PRO A 150 -6.12 2.41 -1.30
C PRO A 150 -5.61 2.77 0.11
N VAL A 151 -5.20 1.78 0.89
CA VAL A 151 -4.63 1.98 2.23
C VAL A 151 -3.25 2.63 2.15
N SER A 152 -2.39 2.12 1.26
CA SER A 152 -1.07 2.68 0.94
C SER A 152 -1.18 4.13 0.48
N PHE A 153 -2.14 4.43 -0.40
CA PHE A 153 -2.38 5.79 -0.89
C PHE A 153 -2.78 6.76 0.25
N ARG A 154 -3.65 6.33 1.17
CA ARG A 154 -4.02 7.12 2.35
C ARG A 154 -2.81 7.37 3.26
N MET A 155 -2.00 6.34 3.51
CA MET A 155 -0.77 6.45 4.31
C MET A 155 0.27 7.36 3.64
N MET A 156 0.40 7.31 2.32
CA MET A 156 1.27 8.18 1.54
C MET A 156 0.86 9.65 1.67
N LYS A 157 -0.44 9.96 1.51
CA LYS A 157 -0.97 11.31 1.71
C LYS A 157 -0.72 11.82 3.12
N TYR A 158 -1.00 10.99 4.12
CA TYR A 158 -0.77 11.32 5.52
C TYR A 158 0.69 11.63 5.80
N THR A 159 1.62 10.77 5.36
CA THR A 159 3.07 10.97 5.61
C THR A 159 3.63 12.17 4.84
N ALA A 160 3.15 12.44 3.62
CA ALA A 160 3.51 13.64 2.87
C ALA A 160 3.05 14.92 3.59
N ALA A 161 1.80 14.94 4.06
CA ALA A 161 1.24 16.07 4.78
C ALA A 161 1.92 16.28 6.14
N ARG A 162 2.24 15.19 6.85
CA ARG A 162 2.96 15.26 8.13
C ARG A 162 4.33 15.90 7.94
N ARG A 163 5.07 15.48 6.91
CA ARG A 163 6.35 16.12 6.54
C ARG A 163 6.21 17.58 6.16
N ALA A 164 5.15 17.94 5.42
CA ALA A 164 4.90 19.34 5.06
C ALA A 164 4.61 20.18 6.30
N LEU A 165 3.80 19.65 7.22
CA LEU A 165 3.49 20.30 8.49
C LEU A 165 4.74 20.43 9.37
N ASP A 166 5.54 19.37 9.51
CA ASP A 166 6.79 19.42 10.29
C ASP A 166 7.75 20.49 9.74
N LYS A 167 7.84 20.63 8.41
CA LYS A 167 8.63 21.71 7.77
C LYS A 167 8.06 23.10 8.04
N MET A 168 6.74 23.25 8.00
CA MET A 168 6.09 24.53 8.31
C MET A 168 6.24 24.90 9.79
N MET A 169 6.17 23.92 10.69
CA MET A 169 6.36 24.14 12.13
C MET A 169 7.82 24.39 12.51
N ALA A 170 8.78 23.95 11.69
CA ALA A 170 10.19 24.29 11.85
C ALA A 170 10.53 25.73 11.42
N ASP A 171 9.64 26.39 10.68
CA ASP A 171 9.76 27.80 10.35
C ASP A 171 9.28 28.66 11.55
N GLU A 172 10.23 29.30 12.22
CA GLU A 172 9.98 30.19 13.36
C GLU A 172 9.05 31.37 13.00
N GLU A 173 9.11 31.86 11.76
CA GLU A 173 8.27 32.98 11.32
C GLU A 173 6.82 32.53 11.12
N PHE A 174 6.64 31.32 10.56
CA PHE A 174 5.32 30.71 10.38
C PHE A 174 4.66 30.36 11.72
N THR A 175 5.42 29.77 12.64
CA THR A 175 4.93 29.46 14.00
C THR A 175 4.58 30.73 14.79
N LYS A 176 5.39 31.79 14.70
CA LYS A 176 5.04 33.10 15.30
C LYS A 176 3.76 33.71 14.72
N LYS A 177 3.51 33.54 13.41
CA LYS A 177 2.26 33.99 12.76
C LYS A 177 1.04 33.18 13.23
N LEU A 178 1.20 31.89 13.50
CA LEU A 178 0.13 31.03 14.01
C LEU A 178 -0.17 31.23 15.51
N GLN A 179 0.85 31.53 16.31
CA GLN A 179 0.70 31.81 17.75
C GLN A 179 0.22 33.22 18.06
N ARG A 180 0.28 34.15 17.09
CA ARG A 180 -0.41 35.43 17.25
C ARG A 180 -1.89 35.13 17.39
N PRO A 181 -2.54 35.50 18.51
CA PRO A 181 -3.98 35.38 18.61
C PRO A 181 -4.54 36.14 17.41
N VAL A 182 -5.29 35.43 16.56
CA VAL A 182 -6.18 36.10 15.63
C VAL A 182 -7.12 36.89 16.53
N ILE A 183 -6.82 38.18 16.71
CA ILE A 183 -7.81 39.16 17.14
C ILE A 183 -8.84 39.08 16.02
N LEU A 184 -9.83 38.22 16.23
CA LEU A 184 -11.00 38.02 15.39
C LEU A 184 -11.72 39.37 15.40
N ASN A 185 -11.32 40.26 14.51
CA ASN A 185 -12.22 41.31 14.06
C ASN A 185 -13.37 40.57 13.38
N SER A 186 -14.53 40.64 14.02
CA SER A 186 -15.81 40.04 13.66
C SER A 186 -16.39 40.63 12.37
N THR A 187 -15.66 40.60 11.27
CA THR A 187 -16.05 41.18 9.98
C THR A 187 -15.70 40.25 8.83
N TYR A 188 -16.07 38.97 8.96
CA TYR A 188 -16.34 38.14 7.78
C TYR A 188 -17.78 37.66 7.88
N PRO A 189 -18.70 38.12 7.01
CA PRO A 189 -20.03 37.55 6.96
C PRO A 189 -19.89 36.11 6.46
N MET A 190 -20.22 35.15 7.32
CA MET A 190 -20.56 33.81 6.86
C MET A 190 -21.87 33.94 6.08
N HIS A 191 -21.80 33.79 4.75
CA HIS A 191 -23.00 33.51 3.98
C HIS A 191 -23.50 32.12 4.39
N VAL A 192 -24.65 32.13 5.07
CA VAL A 192 -25.53 30.98 5.31
C VAL A 192 -26.16 30.55 3.99
#